data_AF-A0A9N9CXL5-F1
#
_entry.id   AF-A0A9N9CXL5-F1
#
_cell.length_a   1.000
_cell.length_b   1.000
_cell.length_c   1.000
_cell.angle_alpha   90.00
_cell.angle_beta   90.00
_cell.angle_gamma   90.00
#
_symmetry.space_group_name_H-M   'P 1'
#
loop_
_entity.id
_entity.type
_entity.pdbx_description
1 polymer ?
#
loop_
_entity_poly.entity_id
_entity_poly.type
_entity_poly.pdbx_seq_one_letter_code
_entity_poly.pdbx_strand_id
1 'polypeptide(L)'
;MRRSFGIFACPNAYFEHQRIWAGILEDPNVTPPKYMWKLNVDLEEAPNTPEHITFKNSILTKYFSPERAFLSASLTSSQKSVNRKVKLKLYKVILVINDRKSDTEKLYNMEESSMNVQVGFILVGSEEFIKIQSIRLKK
;
A
#
# COMPACT_ATOMS: atom_id res chain seq x y z
N MET A 1 -13.30 11.87 47.14
CA MET A 1 -12.84 10.79 46.23
C MET A 1 -12.93 11.30 44.79
N ARG A 2 -11.87 11.95 44.29
CA ARG A 2 -11.88 12.59 42.96
C ARG A 2 -11.71 11.49 41.90
N ARG A 3 -12.74 11.29 41.06
CA ARG A 3 -12.63 10.50 39.83
C ARG A 3 -11.61 11.22 38.94
N SER A 4 -10.50 10.56 38.64
CA SER A 4 -9.49 11.01 37.69
C SER A 4 -10.15 11.16 36.31
N PHE A 5 -10.28 12.40 35.85
CA PHE A 5 -10.70 12.74 34.49
C PHE A 5 -9.66 12.18 33.51
N GLY A 6 -10.03 11.14 32.75
CA GLY A 6 -9.28 10.73 31.57
C GLY A 6 -9.58 11.69 30.42
N ILE A 7 -8.62 12.54 30.07
CA ILE A 7 -8.73 13.59 29.03
C ILE A 7 -8.51 13.00 27.62
N PHE A 8 -8.96 11.78 27.34
CA PHE A 8 -8.80 11.16 26.01
C PHE A 8 -10.12 11.11 25.27
N ALA A 9 -10.26 11.97 24.26
CA ALA A 9 -11.31 11.84 23.27
C ALA A 9 -10.91 10.75 22.27
N CYS A 10 -11.59 9.60 22.32
CA CYS A 10 -11.58 8.61 21.25
C CYS A 10 -12.99 8.54 20.64
N PRO A 11 -13.43 9.54 19.87
CA PRO A 11 -14.82 9.63 19.45
C PRO A 11 -15.15 8.62 18.34
N ASN A 12 -14.16 8.23 17.54
CA ASN A 12 -14.40 7.51 16.28
C ASN A 12 -13.36 6.40 16.04
N ALA A 13 -13.64 5.21 16.55
CA ALA A 13 -12.99 3.98 16.08
C ALA A 13 -13.83 3.40 14.93
N TYR A 14 -13.28 3.39 13.73
CA TYR A 14 -13.87 2.70 12.59
C TYR A 14 -13.19 1.35 12.42
N PHE A 15 -13.88 0.39 11.80
CA PHE A 15 -13.30 -0.92 11.47
C PHE A 15 -11.98 -0.82 10.69
N GLU A 16 -11.80 0.25 9.91
CA GLU A 16 -10.62 0.48 9.07
C GLU A 16 -9.44 1.10 9.83
N HIS A 17 -9.70 1.98 10.80
CA HIS A 17 -8.67 2.65 11.59
C HIS A 17 -9.24 3.28 12.86
N GLN A 18 -8.40 3.49 13.87
CA GLN A 18 -8.74 4.30 15.05
C GLN A 18 -8.03 5.66 14.98
N ARG A 19 -8.78 6.74 15.20
CA ARG A 19 -8.22 8.08 15.35
C ARG A 19 -8.25 8.48 16.82
N ILE A 20 -7.10 8.89 17.34
CA ILE A 20 -6.92 9.38 18.71
C ILE A 20 -6.34 10.79 18.61
N TRP A 21 -6.92 11.71 19.36
CA TRP A 21 -6.67 13.14 19.26
C TRP A 21 -7.10 13.82 20.56
N ALA A 22 -6.65 15.06 20.75
CA ALA A 22 -6.85 15.90 21.92
C ALA A 22 -6.07 15.47 23.19
N GLY A 23 -5.97 16.40 24.14
CA GLY A 23 -5.32 16.19 25.43
C GLY A 23 -3.80 16.19 25.35
N ILE A 24 -3.16 15.15 25.90
CA ILE A 24 -1.68 15.05 25.99
C ILE A 24 -0.98 15.13 24.63
N LEU A 25 -1.70 14.83 23.53
CA LEU A 25 -1.18 14.88 22.17
C LEU A 25 -1.32 16.23 21.47
N GLU A 26 -1.80 17.27 22.16
CA GLU A 26 -1.84 18.63 21.61
C GLU A 26 -0.44 19.26 21.57
N ASP A 27 0.48 18.83 22.43
CA ASP A 27 1.89 19.23 22.40
C ASP A 27 2.71 18.24 21.54
N PRO A 28 3.34 18.69 20.44
CA PRO A 28 4.12 17.82 19.57
C PRO A 28 5.40 17.25 20.23
N ASN A 29 5.85 17.81 21.35
CA ASN A 29 7.06 17.33 22.06
C ASN A 29 6.78 16.22 23.06
N VAL A 30 5.51 15.86 23.28
CA VAL A 30 5.13 14.82 24.23
C VAL A 30 4.92 13.50 23.49
N THR A 31 5.65 12.46 23.91
CA THR A 31 5.48 11.12 23.35
C THR A 31 4.17 10.50 23.80
N PRO A 32 3.38 9.90 22.88
CA PRO A 32 2.13 9.21 23.23
C PRO A 32 2.40 8.06 24.21
N PRO A 33 1.61 7.93 25.29
CA PRO A 33 1.78 6.83 26.24
C PRO A 33 1.31 5.49 25.65
N LYS A 34 1.97 4.39 26.04
CA LYS A 34 1.78 3.03 25.49
C LYS A 34 0.33 2.52 25.50
N TYR A 35 -0.45 2.82 26.55
CA TYR A 35 -1.85 2.37 26.68
C TYR A 35 -2.81 2.99 25.65
N MET A 36 -2.34 3.97 24.87
CA MET A 36 -3.12 4.62 23.83
C MET A 36 -3.29 3.75 22.59
N TRP A 37 -2.31 2.88 22.29
CA TRP A 37 -2.32 2.01 21.11
C TRP A 37 -3.15 0.76 21.38
N LYS A 38 -4.43 0.80 21.00
CA LYS A 38 -5.36 -0.31 21.27
C LYS A 38 -5.45 -1.37 20.16
N LEU A 39 -5.18 -0.97 18.92
CA LEU A 39 -5.29 -1.86 17.75
C LEU A 39 -3.99 -2.58 17.40
N ASN A 40 -2.85 -2.07 17.87
CA ASN A 40 -1.52 -2.58 17.53
C ASN A 40 -0.76 -3.00 18.79
N VAL A 41 0.09 -4.00 18.62
CA VAL A 41 1.08 -4.40 19.63
C VAL A 41 2.38 -3.63 19.39
N ASP A 42 3.08 -3.27 20.44
CA ASP A 42 4.39 -2.62 20.34
C ASP A 42 5.40 -3.50 19.60
N LEU A 43 6.39 -2.87 18.96
CA LEU A 43 7.41 -3.59 18.17
C LEU A 43 8.22 -4.59 18.99
N GLU A 44 8.42 -4.32 20.28
CA GLU A 44 9.17 -5.19 21.19
C GLU A 44 8.38 -6.46 21.58
N GLU A 45 7.05 -6.33 21.68
CA GLU A 45 6.14 -7.43 22.05
C GLU A 45 5.56 -8.15 20.82
N ALA A 46 5.81 -7.62 19.62
CA ALA A 46 5.33 -8.21 18.38
C ALA A 46 5.93 -9.62 18.15
N PRO A 47 5.13 -10.57 17.64
CA PRO A 47 5.58 -11.94 17.42
C PRO A 47 6.75 -11.99 16.43
N ASN A 48 7.73 -12.85 16.74
CA ASN A 48 8.90 -13.08 15.87
C ASN A 48 8.59 -14.02 14.69
N THR A 49 7.38 -14.57 14.62
CA THR A 49 6.92 -15.43 13.53
C THR A 49 6.21 -14.60 12.48
N PRO A 50 6.66 -14.61 11.21
CA PRO A 50 6.03 -13.84 10.16
C PRO A 50 4.69 -14.44 9.73
N GLU A 51 3.69 -13.57 9.49
CA GLU A 51 2.39 -13.99 8.98
C GLU A 51 2.31 -13.80 7.46
N HIS A 52 1.67 -14.75 6.78
CA HIS A 52 1.49 -14.74 5.33
C HIS A 52 0.05 -14.40 4.96
N ILE A 53 -0.14 -13.23 4.37
CA ILE A 53 -1.46 -12.75 3.94
C ILE A 53 -1.53 -12.78 2.41
N THR A 54 -2.64 -13.29 1.88
CA THR A 54 -2.94 -13.24 0.45
C THR A 54 -4.11 -12.29 0.21
N PHE A 55 -3.86 -11.20 -0.51
CA PHE A 55 -4.90 -10.25 -0.89
C PHE A 55 -5.53 -10.64 -2.23
N LYS A 56 -6.85 -10.47 -2.31
CA LYS A 56 -7.65 -10.51 -3.54
C LYS A 56 -8.52 -9.25 -3.55
N ASN A 57 -8.63 -8.60 -4.70
CA ASN A 57 -9.17 -7.24 -4.86
C ASN A 57 -10.31 -6.85 -3.91
N SER A 58 -10.19 -5.63 -3.40
CA SER A 58 -11.22 -4.92 -2.64
C SER A 58 -11.40 -3.55 -3.29
N ILE A 59 -12.62 -3.21 -3.67
CA ILE A 59 -12.99 -1.88 -4.15
C ILE A 59 -13.85 -1.24 -3.06
N LEU A 60 -13.38 -0.12 -2.52
CA LEU A 60 -14.11 0.64 -1.51
C LEU A 60 -14.68 1.92 -2.12
N THR A 61 -16.01 2.06 -2.08
CA THR A 61 -16.74 3.24 -2.53
C THR A 61 -17.71 3.70 -1.44
N LYS A 62 -17.30 4.72 -0.65
CA LYS A 62 -18.11 5.27 0.45
C LYS A 62 -18.41 6.78 0.32
N TYR A 63 -18.33 7.36 -0.89
CA TYR A 63 -18.53 8.80 -1.06
C TYR A 63 -19.47 9.12 -2.22
N PHE A 64 -20.43 10.03 -1.99
CA PHE A 64 -21.48 10.40 -2.93
C PHE A 64 -21.24 11.82 -3.46
N SER A 65 -20.49 11.94 -4.55
CA SER A 65 -20.40 13.15 -5.37
C SER A 65 -20.51 12.78 -6.86
N PRO A 66 -20.99 13.69 -7.74
CA PRO A 66 -21.10 13.40 -9.17
C PRO A 66 -19.73 13.12 -9.81
N GLU A 67 -18.67 13.81 -9.40
CA GLU A 67 -17.30 13.56 -9.87
C GLU A 67 -16.79 12.17 -9.47
N ARG A 68 -17.20 11.69 -8.28
CA ARG A 68 -16.86 10.34 -7.82
C ARG A 68 -17.54 9.27 -8.67
N ALA A 69 -18.73 9.52 -9.21
CA ALA A 69 -19.39 8.57 -10.11
C ALA A 69 -18.56 8.33 -11.37
N PHE A 70 -17.98 9.40 -11.95
CA PHE A 70 -17.06 9.30 -13.09
C PHE A 70 -15.81 8.50 -12.75
N LEU A 71 -15.11 8.84 -11.65
CA LEU A 71 -13.90 8.11 -11.23
C LEU A 71 -14.18 6.64 -10.89
N SER A 72 -15.35 6.34 -10.33
CA SER A 72 -15.74 4.96 -10.00
C SER A 72 -15.90 4.10 -11.26
N ALA A 73 -16.40 4.67 -12.36
CA ALA A 73 -16.50 3.98 -13.64
C ALA A 73 -15.11 3.72 -14.26
N SER A 74 -14.19 4.69 -14.18
CA SER A 74 -12.80 4.52 -14.63
C SER A 74 -12.06 3.46 -13.81
N LEU A 75 -12.24 3.48 -12.48
CA LEU A 75 -11.69 2.46 -11.59
C LEU A 75 -12.21 1.07 -11.96
N THR A 76 -13.52 0.90 -12.11
CA THR A 76 -14.13 -0.38 -12.50
C THR A 76 -13.56 -0.90 -13.82
N SER A 77 -13.36 -0.02 -14.80
CA SER A 77 -12.74 -0.38 -16.08
C SER A 77 -11.28 -0.82 -15.91
N SER A 78 -10.49 -0.11 -15.11
CA SER A 78 -9.09 -0.45 -14.84
C SER A 78 -8.92 -1.78 -14.10
N GLN A 79 -9.89 -2.16 -13.25
CA GLN A 79 -9.80 -3.37 -12.43
C GLN A 79 -10.15 -4.67 -13.19
N LYS A 80 -10.59 -4.60 -14.45
CA LYS A 80 -10.97 -5.79 -15.24
C LYS A 80 -9.83 -6.80 -15.43
N SER A 81 -8.60 -6.32 -15.62
CA SER A 81 -7.41 -7.17 -15.80
C SER A 81 -6.67 -7.43 -14.47
N VAL A 82 -7.10 -6.83 -13.36
CA VAL A 82 -6.45 -6.99 -12.06
C VAL A 82 -7.08 -8.18 -11.35
N ASN A 83 -6.48 -9.36 -11.46
CA ASN A 83 -7.00 -10.59 -10.82
C ASN A 83 -5.97 -11.32 -9.95
N ARG A 84 -4.87 -10.63 -9.63
CA ARG A 84 -3.64 -11.24 -9.12
C ARG A 84 -3.68 -11.50 -7.62
N LYS A 85 -2.89 -12.50 -7.19
CA LYS A 85 -2.62 -12.78 -5.78
C LYS A 85 -1.24 -12.25 -5.44
N VAL A 86 -1.16 -11.52 -4.33
CA VAL A 86 0.11 -11.02 -3.77
C VAL A 86 0.32 -11.68 -2.43
N LYS A 87 1.49 -12.29 -2.25
CA LYS A 87 1.92 -12.85 -0.97
C LYS A 87 2.68 -11.78 -0.20
N LEU A 88 2.12 -11.40 0.95
CA LEU A 88 2.74 -10.46 1.86
C LEU A 88 3.30 -11.20 3.07
N LYS A 89 4.37 -10.64 3.64
CA LYS A 89 4.96 -11.04 4.89
C LYS A 89 4.81 -9.88 5.87
N LEU A 90 4.06 -10.09 6.95
CA LEU A 90 3.99 -9.15 8.06
C LEU A 90 5.00 -9.57 9.13
N TYR A 91 5.93 -8.69 9.46
CA TYR A 91 6.93 -8.92 10.51
C TYR A 91 7.16 -7.65 11.32
N LYS A 92 6.93 -7.70 12.63
CA LYS A 92 7.10 -6.57 13.57
C LYS A 92 6.58 -5.24 13.02
N VAL A 93 5.31 -5.23 12.60
CA VAL A 93 4.60 -4.05 12.04
C VAL A 93 5.00 -3.68 10.60
N ILE A 94 6.05 -4.26 10.04
CA ILE A 94 6.47 -4.02 8.65
C ILE A 94 5.79 -5.02 7.71
N LEU A 95 5.18 -4.50 6.64
CA LEU A 95 4.69 -5.28 5.52
C LEU A 95 5.73 -5.33 4.40
N VAL A 96 6.13 -6.55 4.03
CA VAL A 96 7.06 -6.80 2.91
C VAL A 96 6.34 -7.61 1.85
N ILE A 97 6.47 -7.20 0.58
CA ILE A 97 5.95 -7.93 -0.57
C ILE A 97 6.97 -9.01 -0.93
N ASN A 98 6.57 -10.29 -0.85
CA ASN A 98 7.46 -11.39 -1.20
C ASN A 98 7.29 -11.84 -2.66
N ASP A 99 6.04 -11.97 -3.12
CA ASP A 99 5.75 -12.59 -4.41
C ASP A 99 4.43 -12.08 -5.01
N ARG A 100 4.34 -12.08 -6.33
CA ARG A 100 3.17 -11.67 -7.12
C ARG A 100 2.94 -12.69 -8.23
N LYS A 101 1.74 -13.28 -8.27
CA LYS A 101 1.36 -14.24 -9.32
C LYS A 101 0.04 -13.84 -10.00
N SER A 102 0.00 -14.05 -11.31
CA SER A 102 -1.19 -13.93 -12.15
C SER A 102 -1.31 -15.16 -13.04
N ASP A 103 -2.53 -15.69 -13.15
CA ASP A 103 -2.79 -16.85 -14.00
C ASP A 103 -3.25 -16.44 -15.42
N THR A 104 -4.00 -15.34 -15.54
CA THR A 104 -4.61 -14.90 -16.80
C THR A 104 -3.80 -13.82 -17.54
N GLU A 105 -3.37 -12.78 -16.83
CA GLU A 105 -2.77 -11.59 -17.44
C GLU A 105 -1.25 -11.61 -17.24
N LYS A 106 -0.50 -12.16 -18.20
CA LYS A 106 0.97 -12.27 -18.16
C LYS A 106 1.65 -11.09 -18.87
N LEU A 107 1.48 -9.89 -18.31
CA LEU A 107 2.22 -8.70 -18.76
C LEU A 107 3.73 -8.76 -18.45
N TYR A 108 4.13 -9.68 -17.56
CA TYR A 108 5.54 -9.94 -17.28
C TYR A 108 5.98 -11.18 -18.06
N ASN A 109 7.01 -11.02 -18.90
CA ASN A 109 7.67 -12.12 -19.60
C ASN A 109 9.08 -12.32 -18.99
N MET A 110 9.33 -13.53 -18.50
CA MET A 110 10.63 -13.87 -17.89
C MET A 110 11.75 -13.94 -18.92
N GLU A 111 11.45 -14.32 -20.16
CA GLU A 111 12.46 -14.47 -21.22
C GLU A 111 12.98 -13.10 -21.68
N GLU A 112 12.07 -12.15 -21.93
CA GLU A 112 12.44 -10.78 -22.35
C GLU A 112 13.16 -9.98 -21.26
N SER A 113 12.91 -10.28 -19.98
CA SER A 113 13.53 -9.58 -18.85
C SER A 113 14.82 -10.23 -18.36
N SER A 114 15.16 -11.42 -18.85
CA SER A 114 16.34 -12.16 -18.45
C SER A 114 17.59 -11.58 -19.10
N MET A 115 18.68 -11.46 -18.34
CA MET A 115 20.01 -11.17 -18.88
C MET A 115 20.72 -12.42 -19.41
N ASN A 116 20.17 -13.62 -19.15
CA ASN A 116 20.79 -14.88 -19.53
C ASN A 116 20.35 -15.40 -20.91
N VAL A 117 19.23 -14.87 -21.45
CA VAL A 117 18.64 -15.34 -22.72
C VAL A 117 18.37 -14.14 -23.61
N GLN A 118 18.95 -14.12 -24.81
CA GLN A 118 18.78 -13.03 -25.76
C GLN A 118 17.58 -13.29 -26.68
N VAL A 119 16.37 -13.23 -26.13
CA VAL A 119 15.12 -13.39 -26.91
C VAL A 119 14.20 -12.19 -26.65
N GLY A 120 13.71 -11.57 -27.72
CA GLY A 120 12.70 -10.51 -27.67
C GLY A 120 13.20 -9.08 -27.47
N PHE A 121 14.37 -8.86 -26.88
CA PHE A 121 14.94 -7.52 -26.69
C PHE A 121 16.01 -7.17 -27.74
N ILE A 122 15.76 -6.11 -28.52
CA ILE A 122 16.71 -5.59 -29.52
C ILE A 122 17.49 -4.43 -28.91
N LEU A 123 18.78 -4.67 -28.63
CA LEU A 123 19.68 -3.68 -28.03
C LEU A 123 19.84 -2.44 -28.92
N VAL A 124 19.93 -2.63 -30.25
CA VAL A 124 20.15 -1.54 -31.22
C VAL A 124 19.03 -0.50 -31.19
N GLY A 125 17.76 -0.93 -31.05
CA GLY A 125 16.62 -0.01 -30.98
C GLY A 125 16.60 0.87 -29.72
N SER A 126 17.32 0.47 -28.67
CA SER A 126 17.36 1.22 -27.42
C SER A 126 18.17 2.53 -27.56
N GLU A 127 19.24 2.53 -28.35
CA GLU A 127 20.05 3.72 -28.59
C GLU A 127 19.25 4.82 -29.31
N GLU A 128 18.49 4.43 -30.33
CA GLU A 128 17.63 5.35 -31.08
C GLU A 128 16.51 5.91 -30.20
N PHE A 129 15.88 5.06 -29.37
CA PHE A 129 14.86 5.51 -28.42
C PHE A 129 15.40 6.55 -27.44
N ILE A 130 16.60 6.32 -26.87
CA ILE A 130 17.27 7.28 -25.98
C ILE A 130 17.55 8.59 -26.73
N LYS A 131 18.06 8.50 -27.97
CA LYS A 131 18.38 9.67 -28.79
C LYS A 131 17.13 10.52 -29.02
N ILE A 132 16.01 9.91 -29.40
CA ILE A 132 14.74 10.60 -29.64
C ILE A 132 14.20 11.25 -28.36
N GLN A 133 14.17 10.54 -27.23
CA GLN A 133 13.68 11.09 -25.97
C GLN A 133 14.57 12.24 -25.47
N SER A 134 15.88 12.16 -25.72
CA SER A 134 16.84 13.20 -25.31
C SER A 134 16.72 14.51 -26.10
N ILE A 135 16.01 14.53 -27.24
CA ILE A 135 15.85 15.74 -28.07
C ILE A 135 15.25 16.90 -27.25
N ARG A 136 14.33 16.61 -26.33
CA ARG A 136 13.70 17.64 -25.48
C ARG A 136 14.65 18.26 -24.46
N LEU A 137 15.74 17.56 -24.13
CA LEU A 137 16.72 17.96 -23.11
C LEU A 137 17.97 18.60 -23.72
N LYS A 138 18.26 18.33 -25.00
CA LYS A 138 19.36 18.96 -25.72
C LYS A 138 18.89 20.34 -26.20
N LYS A 139 19.36 21.37 -25.54
CA LYS A 139 19.22 22.78 -25.92
C LYS A 139 20.46 23.24 -26.67
#